data_AF-A0A414AVG9-F1
#
_entry.id   AF-A0A414AVG9-F1
#
_cell.length_a   1.000
_cell.length_b   1.000
_cell.length_c   1.000
_cell.angle_alpha   90.00
_cell.angle_beta   90.00
_cell.angle_gamma   90.00
#
_symmetry.space_group_name_H-M   'P 1'
#
loop_
_entity.id
_entity.type
_entity.pdbx_description
1 polymer ?
#
loop_
_entity_poly.entity_id
_entity_poly.type
_entity_poly.pdbx_seq_one_letter_code
_entity_poly.pdbx_strand_id
1 'polypeptide(L)'
;MVETVCAWCGKKIQTYPCKVKPRNFCCRKCLANYSSKAKNPNGYQNLKDYTGMSRHMTELNQKLNPARMTFPTRVKLSMAHRGTGKGKTYTKSFGVHTHRIVAARTLGRELLPGEIVHHIDGNKRNNRPDNLMVFQSQAEHARWHKEHKGGDAL
;
A
#
# COMPACT_ATOMS: atom_id res chain seq x y z
N MET A 1 47.68 17.53 4.85
CA MET A 1 46.49 16.94 4.19
C MET A 1 46.43 15.46 4.54
N VAL A 2 45.25 14.85 4.57
CA VAL A 2 45.04 13.43 4.87
C VAL A 2 44.44 12.70 3.67
N GLU A 3 44.84 11.45 3.47
CA GLU A 3 44.31 10.58 2.41
C GLU A 3 43.03 9.88 2.91
N THR A 4 41.98 9.92 2.10
CA THR A 4 40.72 9.20 2.33
C THR A 4 40.22 8.57 1.02
N VAL A 5 39.18 7.76 1.07
CA VAL A 5 38.61 7.07 -0.12
C VAL A 5 37.23 7.60 -0.47
N CYS A 6 36.92 7.64 -1.77
CA CYS A 6 35.60 7.96 -2.27
C CYS A 6 34.61 6.82 -1.98
N ALA A 7 33.51 7.10 -1.27
CA ALA A 7 32.51 6.11 -0.90
C ALA A 7 31.69 5.54 -2.08
N TRP A 8 31.82 6.11 -3.28
CA TRP A 8 31.15 5.61 -4.49
C TRP A 8 32.09 4.86 -5.43
N CYS A 9 33.22 5.46 -5.81
CA CYS A 9 34.13 4.89 -6.82
C CYS A 9 35.44 4.33 -6.26
N GLY A 10 35.67 4.40 -4.94
CA GLY A 10 36.90 3.89 -4.30
C GLY A 10 38.17 4.71 -4.54
N LYS A 11 38.13 5.76 -5.37
CA LYS A 11 39.31 6.59 -5.66
C LYS A 11 39.87 7.26 -4.40
N LYS A 12 41.19 7.20 -4.22
CA LYS A 12 41.93 7.94 -3.18
C LYS A 12 41.81 9.45 -3.42
N ILE A 13 41.53 10.19 -2.35
CA ILE A 13 41.36 11.66 -2.36
C ILE A 13 42.11 12.28 -1.20
N GLN A 14 42.71 13.44 -1.45
CA GLN A 14 43.41 14.25 -0.45
C GLN A 14 42.44 15.31 0.08
N THR A 15 42.31 15.44 1.39
CA THR A 15 41.48 16.46 2.03
C THR A 15 42.13 17.02 3.28
N TYR A 16 41.57 18.10 3.84
CA TYR A 16 41.99 18.61 5.13
C TYR A 16 41.39 17.76 6.26
N PRO A 17 42.13 17.49 7.36
CA PRO A 17 41.62 16.71 8.49
C PRO A 17 40.25 17.18 9.00
N CYS A 18 40.05 18.50 9.08
CA CYS A 18 38.79 19.11 9.52
C CYS A 18 37.60 18.90 8.56
N LYS A 19 37.87 18.54 7.30
CA LYS A 19 36.85 18.31 6.27
C LYS A 19 36.50 16.84 6.07
N VAL A 20 37.18 15.92 6.76
CA VAL A 20 36.86 14.48 6.68
C VAL A 20 35.46 14.25 7.27
N LYS A 21 34.57 13.69 6.45
CA LYS A 21 33.23 13.24 6.86
C LYS A 21 33.20 11.70 6.94
N PRO A 22 32.17 11.10 7.56
CA PRO A 22 32.01 9.64 7.56
C PRO A 22 31.98 9.02 6.15
N ARG A 23 31.53 9.78 5.15
CA ARG A 23 31.57 9.39 3.73
C ARG A 23 32.10 10.57 2.92
N ASN A 24 33.19 10.33 2.19
CA ASN A 24 33.83 11.35 1.36
C ASN A 24 33.64 11.01 -0.13
N PHE A 25 33.64 12.02 -1.00
CA PHE A 25 33.38 11.84 -2.43
C PHE A 25 34.39 12.64 -3.26
N CYS A 26 34.89 12.05 -4.35
CA CYS A 26 35.86 12.72 -5.22
C CYS A 26 35.23 13.80 -6.13
N CYS A 27 33.91 13.76 -6.34
CA CYS A 27 33.18 14.75 -7.12
C CYS A 27 31.68 14.74 -6.81
N ARG A 28 30.97 15.80 -7.22
CA ARG A 28 29.52 15.94 -7.06
C ARG A 28 28.73 14.81 -7.74
N LYS A 29 29.25 14.27 -8.85
CA LYS A 29 28.65 13.12 -9.56
C LYS A 29 28.69 11.85 -8.71
N CYS A 30 29.79 11.59 -8.01
CA CYS A 30 29.90 10.44 -7.10
C CYS A 30 28.94 10.56 -5.92
N LEU A 31 28.83 11.75 -5.31
CA LEU A 31 27.84 12.02 -4.28
C LEU A 31 26.40 11.78 -4.77
N ALA A 32 26.08 12.29 -5.97
CA ALA A 32 24.75 12.14 -6.56
C ALA A 32 24.42 10.67 -6.89
N ASN A 33 25.38 9.91 -7.42
CA ASN A 33 25.20 8.49 -7.70
C ASN A 33 25.01 7.68 -6.41
N TYR A 34 25.82 7.94 -5.38
CA TYR A 34 25.69 7.29 -4.07
C TYR A 34 24.33 7.57 -3.42
N SER A 35 23.79 8.77 -3.63
CA SER A 35 22.48 9.19 -3.12
C SER A 35 21.30 8.87 -4.04
N SER A 36 21.52 8.15 -5.15
CA SER A 36 20.46 7.80 -6.09
C SER A 36 19.98 6.38 -5.83
N LYS A 37 18.67 6.20 -5.61
CA LYS A 37 18.06 4.87 -5.48
C LYS A 37 18.28 4.00 -6.73
N ALA A 38 18.31 4.60 -7.91
CA ALA A 38 18.49 3.87 -9.17
C ALA A 38 19.92 3.32 -9.31
N LYS A 39 20.93 4.07 -8.87
CA LYS A 39 22.35 3.68 -9.01
C LYS A 39 22.89 2.94 -7.78
N ASN A 40 22.35 3.23 -6.60
CA ASN A 40 22.74 2.63 -5.34
C ASN A 40 21.53 2.01 -4.61
N PRO A 41 20.84 1.01 -5.18
CA PRO A 41 19.59 0.51 -4.62
C PRO A 41 19.74 -0.09 -3.21
N ASN A 42 20.86 -0.76 -2.94
CA ASN A 42 21.14 -1.39 -1.65
C ASN A 42 21.68 -0.38 -0.62
N GLY A 43 22.60 0.50 -1.02
CA GLY A 43 23.18 1.50 -0.12
C GLY A 43 22.26 2.70 0.16
N TYR A 44 21.33 3.02 -0.75
CA TYR A 44 20.39 4.13 -0.58
C TYR A 44 19.44 3.91 0.60
N GLN A 45 19.00 2.67 0.83
CA GLN A 45 18.11 2.33 1.95
C GLN A 45 18.76 2.65 3.30
N ASN A 46 20.07 2.45 3.41
CA ASN A 46 20.85 2.70 4.63
C ASN A 46 21.35 4.15 4.73
N LEU A 47 21.02 5.00 3.75
CA LEU A 47 21.51 6.38 3.69
C LEU A 47 20.73 7.31 4.61
N LYS A 48 19.43 7.06 4.75
CA LYS A 48 18.51 7.88 5.52
C LYS A 48 17.46 7.00 6.17
N ASP A 49 17.42 7.04 7.49
CA ASP A 49 16.32 6.50 8.27
C ASP A 49 15.23 7.58 8.42
N TYR A 50 14.07 7.35 7.81
CA TYR A 50 12.91 8.25 7.89
C TYR A 50 11.88 7.81 8.93
N THR A 51 12.12 6.74 9.68
CA THR A 51 11.17 6.20 10.66
C THR A 51 10.78 7.25 11.71
N GLY A 52 11.77 7.96 12.27
CA GLY A 52 11.54 9.03 13.24
C GLY A 52 10.71 10.19 12.68
N MET A 53 11.03 10.63 11.47
CA MET A 53 10.29 11.70 10.78
C MET A 53 8.85 11.28 10.48
N SER A 54 8.66 10.06 9.96
CA SER A 54 7.33 9.52 9.67
C SER A 54 6.48 9.41 10.93
N ARG A 55 7.05 8.93 12.05
CA ARG A 55 6.37 8.87 13.34
C ARG A 55 5.96 10.26 13.83
N HIS A 56 6.88 11.22 13.80
CA HIS A 56 6.59 12.60 14.21
C HIS A 56 5.46 13.23 13.37
N MET A 57 5.47 13.05 12.05
CA MET A 57 4.40 13.58 11.19
C MET A 57 3.04 12.93 11.48
N THR A 58 3.02 11.63 11.79
CA THR A 58 1.79 10.94 12.21
C THR A 58 1.27 11.51 13.52
N GLU A 59 2.12 11.66 14.53
CA GLU A 59 1.77 12.25 15.83
C GLU A 59 1.26 13.69 15.68
N LEU A 60 1.97 14.50 14.88
CA LEU A 60 1.60 15.89 14.61
C LEU A 60 0.23 15.97 13.93
N ASN A 61 -0.04 15.11 12.94
CA ASN A 61 -1.33 15.05 12.26
C ASN A 61 -2.48 14.72 13.24
N GLN A 62 -2.26 13.77 14.15
CA GLN A 62 -3.23 13.40 15.19
C GLN A 62 -3.48 14.56 16.15
N LYS A 63 -2.42 15.23 16.62
CA LYS A 63 -2.52 16.37 17.54
C LYS A 63 -3.21 17.58 16.92
N LEU A 64 -2.87 17.92 15.68
CA LEU A 64 -3.42 19.09 14.99
C LEU A 64 -4.84 18.85 14.46
N ASN A 65 -5.22 17.59 14.18
CA ASN A 65 -6.50 17.28 13.54
C ASN A 65 -7.29 16.16 14.26
N PRO A 66 -7.60 16.30 15.57
CA PRO A 66 -8.22 15.23 16.35
C PRO A 66 -9.62 14.83 15.83
N ALA A 67 -10.39 15.79 15.29
CA ALA A 67 -11.74 15.54 14.78
C ALA A 67 -11.79 15.17 13.28
N ARG A 68 -10.65 15.01 12.59
CA ARG A 68 -10.61 14.74 11.14
C ARG A 68 -11.29 13.44 10.74
N MET A 69 -11.20 12.40 11.58
CA MET A 69 -11.65 11.04 11.26
C MET A 69 -12.81 10.56 12.15
N THR A 70 -13.70 11.46 12.55
CA THR A 70 -14.95 11.11 13.24
C THR A 70 -15.89 10.30 12.34
N PHE A 71 -16.86 9.59 12.95
CA PHE A 71 -17.84 8.79 12.20
C PHE A 71 -18.60 9.58 11.13
N PRO A 72 -19.14 10.79 11.40
CA PRO A 72 -19.81 11.59 10.37
C PRO A 72 -18.88 11.93 9.19
N THR A 73 -17.62 12.26 9.46
CA THR A 73 -16.64 12.54 8.41
C THR A 73 -16.32 11.29 7.59
N ARG A 74 -16.17 10.12 8.24
CA ARG A 74 -15.98 8.83 7.55
C ARG A 74 -17.18 8.48 6.67
N VAL A 75 -18.41 8.72 7.13
CA VAL A 75 -19.63 8.55 6.34
C VAL A 75 -19.60 9.47 5.13
N LYS A 76 -19.35 10.77 5.33
CA LYS A 76 -19.25 11.76 4.25
C LYS A 76 -18.22 11.35 3.19
N LEU A 77 -17.01 10.98 3.60
CA LEU A 77 -15.95 10.51 2.70
C LEU A 77 -16.37 9.24 1.96
N SER A 78 -16.94 8.26 2.67
CA SER A 78 -17.41 7.02 2.05
C SER A 78 -18.50 7.27 1.02
N MET A 79 -19.42 8.20 1.27
CA MET A 79 -20.48 8.57 0.32
C MET A 79 -19.90 9.29 -0.89
N ALA A 80 -18.98 10.24 -0.68
CA ALA A 80 -18.35 10.99 -1.76
C ALA A 80 -17.53 10.09 -2.71
N HIS A 81 -16.89 9.03 -2.20
CA HIS A 81 -16.14 8.10 -3.04
C HIS A 81 -17.03 7.06 -3.74
N ARG A 82 -18.23 6.78 -3.22
CA ARG A 82 -19.10 5.75 -3.77
C ARG A 82 -19.59 6.17 -5.17
N GLY A 83 -19.51 5.25 -6.12
CA GLY A 83 -19.98 5.50 -7.49
C GLY A 83 -19.02 6.30 -8.37
N THR A 84 -17.88 6.75 -7.84
CA THR A 84 -16.85 7.44 -8.62
C THR A 84 -16.08 6.48 -9.53
N GLY A 85 -15.47 7.02 -10.60
CA GLY A 85 -14.62 6.28 -11.54
C GLY A 85 -15.40 5.51 -12.62
N LYS A 86 -14.69 4.64 -13.37
CA LYS A 86 -15.24 3.92 -14.54
C LYS A 86 -16.20 2.77 -14.20
N GLY A 87 -16.50 2.53 -12.93
CA GLY A 87 -17.44 1.47 -12.50
C GLY A 87 -17.00 0.01 -12.74
N LYS A 88 -15.77 -0.24 -13.22
CA LYS A 88 -15.29 -1.59 -13.58
C LYS A 88 -14.98 -2.52 -12.40
N THR A 89 -14.75 -1.95 -11.22
CA THR A 89 -14.31 -2.67 -10.03
C THR A 89 -15.40 -2.72 -8.96
N TYR A 90 -15.17 -3.54 -7.92
CA TYR A 90 -16.06 -3.68 -6.77
C TYR A 90 -16.31 -2.34 -6.09
N THR A 91 -17.55 -2.14 -5.65
CA THR A 91 -17.90 -0.99 -4.81
C THR A 91 -17.26 -1.11 -3.44
N LYS A 92 -16.91 0.03 -2.83
CA LYS A 92 -16.37 0.09 -1.47
C LYS A 92 -17.28 0.89 -0.56
N SER A 93 -17.37 0.45 0.69
CA SER A 93 -18.00 1.19 1.80
C SER A 93 -16.99 1.26 2.94
N PHE A 94 -16.72 2.48 3.43
CA PHE A 94 -15.70 2.76 4.45
C PHE A 94 -14.32 2.16 4.14
N GLY A 95 -13.96 2.08 2.85
CA GLY A 95 -12.68 1.52 2.39
C GLY A 95 -12.66 0.01 2.16
N VAL A 96 -13.70 -0.72 2.57
CA VAL A 96 -13.81 -2.19 2.43
C VAL A 96 -14.74 -2.54 1.27
N HIS A 97 -14.48 -3.65 0.56
CA HIS A 97 -15.36 -4.11 -0.53
C HIS A 97 -16.78 -4.42 0.00
N THR A 98 -17.80 -3.83 -0.61
CA THR A 98 -19.19 -3.92 -0.14
C THR A 98 -19.69 -5.35 -0.07
N HIS A 99 -19.44 -6.18 -1.09
CA HIS A 99 -19.86 -7.59 -1.09
C HIS A 99 -19.30 -8.39 0.09
N ARG A 100 -18.08 -8.08 0.57
CA ARG A 100 -17.51 -8.75 1.75
C ARG A 100 -18.23 -8.37 3.03
N ILE A 101 -18.63 -7.10 3.17
CA ILE A 101 -19.43 -6.62 4.30
C ILE A 101 -20.79 -7.31 4.30
N VAL A 102 -21.45 -7.38 3.14
CA VAL A 102 -22.76 -8.02 3.01
C VAL A 102 -22.65 -9.51 3.32
N ALA A 103 -21.69 -10.22 2.75
CA ALA A 103 -21.47 -11.64 3.01
C ALA A 103 -21.21 -11.93 4.50
N ALA A 104 -20.33 -11.17 5.15
CA ALA A 104 -20.08 -11.32 6.59
C ALA A 104 -21.34 -11.09 7.43
N ARG A 105 -22.13 -10.05 7.08
CA ARG A 105 -23.40 -9.78 7.75
C ARG A 105 -24.42 -10.90 7.57
N THR A 106 -24.51 -11.48 6.37
CA THR A 106 -25.39 -12.62 6.07
C THR A 106 -24.98 -13.87 6.85
N LEU A 107 -23.67 -14.11 7.00
CA LEU A 107 -23.14 -15.24 7.78
C LEU A 107 -23.23 -15.04 9.30
N GLY A 108 -23.48 -13.80 9.77
CA GLY A 108 -23.48 -13.48 11.20
C GLY A 108 -22.09 -13.53 11.85
N ARG A 109 -21.01 -13.62 11.06
CA ARG A 109 -19.61 -13.66 11.51
C ARG A 109 -18.69 -12.97 10.51
N GLU A 110 -17.48 -12.64 10.93
CA GLU A 110 -16.45 -12.17 10.00
C GLU A 110 -16.03 -13.28 9.02
N LEU A 111 -15.58 -12.86 7.83
CA LEU A 111 -15.01 -13.77 6.84
C LEU A 111 -13.64 -14.24 7.31
N LEU A 112 -13.42 -15.55 7.29
CA LEU A 112 -12.15 -16.15 7.63
C LEU A 112 -11.09 -15.82 6.56
N PRO A 113 -9.79 -15.81 6.92
CA PRO A 113 -8.72 -15.74 5.95
C PRO A 113 -8.85 -16.86 4.91
N GLY A 114 -8.88 -16.50 3.63
CA GLY A 114 -9.03 -17.45 2.53
C GLY A 114 -10.45 -17.60 1.98
N GLU A 115 -11.49 -17.14 2.71
CA GLU A 115 -12.86 -17.14 2.19
C GLU A 115 -13.03 -16.12 1.04
N ILE A 116 -13.62 -16.60 -0.05
CA ILE A 116 -13.85 -15.84 -1.29
C ILE A 116 -15.34 -15.60 -1.47
N VAL A 117 -15.71 -14.36 -1.79
CA VAL A 117 -17.10 -13.99 -2.08
C VAL A 117 -17.25 -13.83 -3.59
N HIS A 118 -18.24 -14.53 -4.13
CA HIS A 118 -18.53 -14.61 -5.55
C HIS A 118 -19.88 -13.99 -5.88
N HIS A 119 -19.98 -13.30 -7.02
CA HIS A 119 -21.25 -12.76 -7.52
C HIS A 119 -21.86 -13.72 -8.55
N ILE A 120 -23.03 -14.29 -8.22
CA ILE A 120 -23.71 -15.31 -9.02
C ILE A 120 -24.10 -14.76 -10.41
N ASP A 121 -24.58 -13.51 -10.47
CA ASP A 121 -24.92 -12.83 -11.73
C ASP A 121 -23.72 -12.28 -12.52
N GLY A 122 -22.49 -12.45 -12.01
CA GLY A 122 -21.27 -11.88 -12.58
C GLY A 122 -21.14 -10.36 -12.48
N ASN A 123 -22.15 -9.66 -11.94
CA ASN A 123 -22.13 -8.22 -11.75
C ASN A 123 -21.50 -7.87 -10.40
N LYS A 124 -20.23 -7.45 -10.44
CA LYS A 124 -19.40 -6.99 -9.30
C LYS A 124 -20.00 -5.85 -8.46
N ARG A 125 -21.12 -5.27 -8.90
CA ARG A 125 -21.82 -4.16 -8.23
C ARG A 125 -23.17 -4.58 -7.66
N ASN A 126 -23.70 -5.75 -8.00
CA ASN A 126 -24.92 -6.30 -7.40
C ASN A 126 -24.58 -7.01 -6.08
N ASN A 127 -24.59 -6.26 -4.97
CA ASN A 127 -24.23 -6.77 -3.65
C ASN A 127 -25.46 -7.26 -2.85
N ARG A 128 -26.53 -7.72 -3.50
CA ARG A 128 -27.68 -8.31 -2.79
C ARG A 128 -27.23 -9.60 -2.11
N PRO A 129 -27.63 -9.88 -0.84
CA PRO A 129 -27.24 -11.10 -0.13
C PRO A 129 -27.43 -12.38 -0.96
N ASP A 130 -28.59 -12.49 -1.63
CA ASP A 130 -28.95 -13.67 -2.43
C ASP A 130 -28.13 -13.81 -3.72
N ASN A 131 -27.42 -12.76 -4.14
CA ASN A 131 -26.51 -12.77 -5.29
C ASN A 131 -25.07 -13.12 -4.90
N LEU A 132 -24.78 -13.27 -3.59
CA LEU A 132 -23.44 -13.50 -3.08
C LEU A 132 -23.31 -14.93 -2.58
N MET A 133 -22.26 -15.61 -3.03
CA MET A 133 -21.89 -16.94 -2.56
C MET A 133 -20.52 -16.87 -1.88
N VAL A 134 -20.36 -17.55 -0.75
CA VAL A 134 -19.08 -17.61 -0.03
C VAL A 134 -18.48 -18.99 -0.18
N PHE A 135 -17.25 -19.03 -0.69
CA PHE A 135 -16.45 -20.24 -0.82
C PHE A 135 -15.39 -20.31 0.29
N GLN A 136 -15.07 -21.52 0.74
CA GLN A 136 -14.08 -21.73 1.80
C GLN A 136 -12.65 -21.48 1.31
N SER A 137 -12.42 -21.59 0.00
CA SER A 137 -11.11 -21.39 -0.60
C SER A 137 -11.20 -20.92 -2.06
N GLN A 138 -10.10 -20.34 -2.54
CA GLN A 138 -9.94 -19.99 -3.96
C GLN A 138 -10.02 -21.22 -4.88
N ALA A 139 -9.59 -22.39 -4.42
CA ALA A 139 -9.67 -23.63 -5.19
C ALA A 139 -11.13 -24.05 -5.44
N GLU A 140 -11.97 -23.97 -4.41
CA GLU A 140 -13.39 -24.26 -4.53
C GLU A 140 -14.10 -23.28 -5.46
N HIS A 141 -13.80 -21.99 -5.31
CA HIS A 141 -14.30 -20.94 -6.21
C HIS A 141 -13.91 -21.19 -7.67
N ALA A 142 -12.67 -21.61 -7.93
CA ALA A 142 -12.19 -21.95 -9.27
C ALA A 142 -12.88 -23.21 -9.83
N ARG A 143 -13.14 -24.24 -9.01
CA ARG A 143 -13.91 -25.42 -9.43
C ARG A 143 -15.33 -25.02 -9.83
N TRP A 144 -15.97 -24.15 -9.06
CA TRP A 144 -17.31 -23.66 -9.37
C TRP A 144 -17.36 -22.99 -10.76
N HIS A 145 -16.36 -22.16 -11.09
CA HIS A 145 -16.24 -21.55 -12.42
C HIS A 145 -15.98 -22.55 -13.56
N LYS A 146 -15.35 -23.70 -13.26
CA LYS A 146 -15.15 -24.76 -14.24
C LYS A 146 -16.46 -25.50 -14.56
N GLU A 147 -17.30 -25.67 -13.54
CA GLU A 147 -18.59 -26.38 -13.64
C GLU A 147 -19.71 -25.48 -14.17
N HIS A 148 -19.69 -24.19 -13.82
CA HIS A 148 -20.70 -23.20 -14.20
C HIS A 148 -20.07 -22.15 -15.13
N LYS A 149 -20.49 -22.13 -16.41
CA LYS A 149 -20.06 -21.10 -17.36
C LYS A 149 -20.66 -19.73 -16.96
N GLY A 150 -19.86 -18.88 -16.34
CA GLY A 150 -20.25 -17.51 -15.97
C GLY A 150 -19.65 -17.07 -14.63
N GLY A 151 -19.78 -15.77 -14.32
CA GLY A 151 -19.41 -15.19 -13.02
C GLY A 151 -18.39 -14.04 -13.07
N ASP A 152 -17.95 -13.58 -11.90
CA ASP A 152 -17.12 -12.37 -11.73
C ASP A 152 -15.59 -12.58 -11.83
N ALA A 153 -15.14 -13.82 -11.98
CA ALA A 153 -13.77 -14.14 -12.37
C ALA A 153 -13.56 -13.76 -13.85
N LEU A 154 -12.84 -12.66 -14.06
CA LEU A 154 -12.19 -12.34 -15.33
C LEU A 154 -10.78 -12.93 -15.30
#